data_AF-A0A5D2PGV1-F1
#
_entry.id   AF-A0A5D2PGV1-F1
#
_cell.length_a   1.000
_cell.length_b   1.000
_cell.length_c   1.000
_cell.angle_alpha   90.00
_cell.angle_beta   90.00
_cell.angle_gamma   90.00
#
_symmetry.space_group_name_H-M   'P 1'
#
loop_
_entity.id
_entity.type
_entity.pdbx_description
1 polymer ?
#
loop_
_entity_poly.entity_id
_entity_poly.type
_entity_poly.pdbx_seq_one_letter_code
_entity_poly.pdbx_strand_id
1 'polypeptide(L)'
;MAEEVVLLDFWLSMFGMRSRIALAEKGIKYEYEEEDLWNKSALLLQTNPVHKKIPVLIHNGKPICESLIQVQYINEVWHDKAPLLPSDPYQKATARFWADYVDKKDFGLVPIKVATWGPFVLLNMDNEILQKDNIDTGNVASEWLGSSSELFSLNGVDTTLTYVCRCEYIIECNWKVFCDNYLDGGYHVPFAHKGLASGLSLDSYTCFYFYVSFRLYKVNDR
;
A
#
# COMPACT_ATOMS: atom_id res chain seq x y z
N MET A 1 -23.93 29.31 -14.18
CA MET A 1 -23.10 28.14 -14.57
C MET A 1 -23.08 27.20 -13.39
N ALA A 2 -23.10 25.88 -13.62
CA ALA A 2 -22.97 24.91 -12.53
C ALA A 2 -21.57 25.05 -11.88
N GLU A 3 -21.47 24.76 -10.59
CA GLU A 3 -20.21 24.75 -9.86
C GLU A 3 -19.32 23.61 -10.39
N GLU A 4 -18.15 23.94 -10.91
CA GLU A 4 -17.23 22.99 -11.54
C GLU A 4 -16.09 22.64 -10.59
N VAL A 5 -15.96 21.36 -10.26
CA VAL A 5 -14.91 20.84 -9.38
C VAL A 5 -14.21 19.70 -10.09
N VAL A 6 -12.91 19.84 -10.30
CA VAL A 6 -12.04 18.79 -10.88
C VAL A 6 -10.94 18.47 -9.86
N LEU A 7 -10.58 17.20 -9.71
CA LEU A 7 -9.48 16.75 -8.87
C LEU A 7 -8.47 15.98 -9.73
N LEU A 8 -7.31 16.58 -9.95
CA LEU A 8 -6.16 15.88 -10.55
C LEU A 8 -5.49 15.05 -9.45
N ASP A 9 -5.43 13.73 -9.62
CA ASP A 9 -4.90 12.83 -8.60
C ASP A 9 -4.30 11.55 -9.20
N PHE A 10 -3.65 10.76 -8.36
CA PHE A 10 -3.18 9.42 -8.68
C PHE A 10 -3.83 8.43 -7.71
N TRP A 11 -4.40 7.32 -8.18
CA TRP A 11 -5.28 6.48 -7.37
C TRP A 11 -4.64 5.97 -6.06
N LEU A 12 -3.34 5.70 -6.05
CA LEU A 12 -2.53 5.28 -4.88
C LEU A 12 -2.09 6.42 -3.95
N SER A 13 -2.35 7.68 -4.31
CA SER A 13 -1.88 8.83 -3.54
C SER A 13 -2.64 8.98 -2.22
N MET A 14 -1.96 8.73 -1.10
CA MET A 14 -2.53 9.00 0.23
C MET A 14 -2.82 10.49 0.46
N PHE A 15 -2.12 11.39 -0.23
CA PHE A 15 -2.41 12.83 -0.17
C PHE A 15 -3.69 13.16 -0.93
N GLY A 16 -3.89 12.55 -2.09
CA GLY A 16 -5.12 12.69 -2.87
C GLY A 16 -6.35 12.11 -2.20
N MET A 17 -6.17 10.98 -1.48
CA MET A 17 -7.22 10.40 -0.64
C MET A 17 -7.78 11.41 0.36
N ARG A 18 -6.97 12.31 0.93
CA ARG A 18 -7.46 13.37 1.84
C ARG A 18 -8.52 14.24 1.17
N SER A 19 -8.25 14.69 -0.06
CA SER A 19 -9.17 15.53 -0.83
C SER A 19 -10.40 14.76 -1.31
N ARG A 20 -10.23 13.50 -1.74
CA ARG A 20 -11.34 12.61 -2.08
C ARG A 20 -12.29 12.40 -0.90
N ILE A 21 -11.76 12.12 0.29
CA ILE A 21 -12.55 11.95 1.52
C ILE A 21 -13.26 13.27 1.85
N ALA A 22 -12.56 14.40 1.85
CA ALA A 22 -13.18 15.69 2.16
C ALA A 22 -14.34 16.05 1.21
N LEU A 23 -14.19 15.81 -0.10
CA LEU A 23 -15.25 15.99 -1.09
C LEU A 23 -16.41 15.02 -0.86
N ALA A 24 -16.13 13.75 -0.53
CA ALA A 24 -17.14 12.74 -0.26
C ALA A 24 -17.93 13.02 1.03
N GLU A 25 -17.27 13.40 2.12
CA GLU A 25 -17.90 13.80 3.39
C GLU A 25 -18.78 15.04 3.21
N LYS A 26 -18.36 15.96 2.34
CA LYS A 26 -19.18 17.10 1.91
C LYS A 26 -20.17 16.74 0.81
N GLY A 27 -20.27 15.50 0.32
CA GLY A 27 -21.18 15.12 -0.76
C GLY A 27 -21.08 16.03 -2.00
N ILE A 28 -19.86 16.45 -2.37
CA ILE A 28 -19.58 17.28 -3.54
C ILE A 28 -19.33 16.38 -4.73
N LYS A 29 -20.05 16.62 -5.82
CA LYS A 29 -19.77 15.97 -7.10
C LYS A 29 -18.58 16.67 -7.73
N TYR A 30 -17.63 15.88 -8.22
CA TYR A 30 -16.43 16.37 -8.88
C TYR A 30 -16.02 15.40 -9.98
N GLU A 31 -15.27 15.91 -10.95
CA GLU A 31 -14.59 15.11 -11.96
C GLU A 31 -13.22 14.67 -11.43
N TYR A 32 -12.94 13.37 -11.50
CA TYR A 32 -11.66 12.81 -11.12
C TYR A 32 -10.82 12.61 -12.38
N GLU A 33 -9.66 13.26 -12.45
CA GLU A 33 -8.70 13.06 -13.54
C GLU A 33 -7.47 12.32 -13.01
N GLU A 34 -7.23 11.12 -13.54
CA GLU A 34 -6.07 10.30 -13.19
C GLU A 34 -4.81 10.84 -13.88
N GLU A 35 -3.76 11.10 -13.10
CA GLU A 35 -2.47 11.60 -13.55
C GLU A 35 -1.42 10.49 -13.64
N ASP A 36 -0.71 10.45 -14.77
CA ASP A 36 0.53 9.68 -14.90
C ASP A 36 1.70 10.49 -14.30
N LEU A 37 2.23 10.03 -13.16
CA LEU A 37 3.31 10.73 -12.45
C LEU A 37 4.68 10.62 -13.15
N TRP A 38 4.84 9.69 -14.08
CA TRP A 38 6.04 9.55 -14.92
C TRP A 38 5.95 10.40 -16.19
N ASN A 39 4.73 10.71 -16.65
CA ASN A 39 4.46 11.58 -17.79
C ASN A 39 3.35 12.60 -17.48
N LYS A 40 3.72 13.63 -16.71
CA LYS A 40 2.78 14.61 -16.15
C LYS A 40 2.03 15.40 -17.21
N SER A 41 0.73 15.56 -17.03
CA SER A 41 -0.10 16.31 -17.97
C SER A 41 0.27 17.80 -18.04
N ALA A 42 -0.03 18.45 -19.18
CA ALA A 42 0.12 19.89 -19.32
C ALA A 42 -0.74 20.65 -18.31
N LEU A 43 -1.93 20.13 -18.00
CA LEU A 43 -2.86 20.72 -17.03
C LEU A 43 -2.26 20.71 -15.62
N LEU A 44 -1.65 19.61 -15.18
CA LEU A 44 -0.96 19.53 -13.89
C LEU A 44 0.20 20.53 -13.80
N LEU A 45 1.00 20.63 -14.87
CA LEU A 45 2.13 21.56 -14.92
C LEU A 45 1.67 23.02 -14.91
N GLN A 46 0.52 23.32 -15.52
CA GLN A 46 -0.08 24.65 -15.52
C GLN A 46 -0.71 25.03 -14.18
N THR A 47 -1.40 24.09 -13.54
CA THR A 47 -2.18 24.33 -12.32
C THR A 47 -1.34 24.26 -11.04
N ASN A 48 -0.24 23.51 -11.04
CA ASN A 48 0.75 23.49 -9.96
C ASN A 48 2.18 23.69 -10.51
N PRO A 49 2.53 24.89 -11.00
CA PRO A 49 3.83 25.13 -11.64
C PRO A 49 5.00 25.09 -10.65
N VAL A 50 4.75 25.34 -9.36
CA VAL A 50 5.76 25.38 -8.30
C VAL A 50 6.23 23.97 -7.93
N HIS A 51 5.31 23.09 -7.55
CA HIS A 51 5.66 21.75 -7.06
C HIS A 51 5.47 20.66 -8.11
N LYS A 52 4.59 20.87 -9.10
CA LYS A 52 4.29 19.89 -10.16
C LYS A 52 3.84 18.55 -9.56
N LYS A 53 3.04 18.60 -8.49
CA LYS A 53 2.59 17.44 -7.72
C LYS A 53 1.07 17.41 -7.64
N ILE A 54 0.54 16.20 -7.52
CA ILE A 54 -0.84 15.92 -7.11
C ILE A 54 -0.96 15.84 -5.58
N PRO A 55 -2.18 15.93 -5.01
CA PRO A 55 -3.42 16.32 -5.67
C PRO A 55 -3.46 17.80 -6.05
N VAL A 56 -4.24 18.15 -7.08
CA VAL A 56 -4.64 19.53 -7.38
C VAL A 56 -6.16 19.59 -7.48
N LEU A 57 -6.80 20.35 -6.58
CA LEU A 57 -8.23 20.63 -6.66
C LEU A 57 -8.42 21.88 -7.52
N ILE A 58 -9.23 21.80 -8.57
CA ILE A 58 -9.57 22.94 -9.42
C ILE A 58 -11.04 23.25 -9.17
N HIS A 59 -11.32 24.42 -8.61
CA HIS A 59 -12.67 24.87 -8.34
C HIS A 59 -12.97 26.12 -9.18
N ASN A 60 -13.91 26.00 -10.13
CA ASN A 60 -14.26 27.05 -11.10
C ASN A 60 -13.02 27.64 -11.80
N GLY A 61 -12.17 26.75 -12.33
CA GLY A 61 -10.92 27.08 -13.02
C GLY A 61 -9.78 27.59 -12.12
N LYS A 62 -9.96 27.66 -10.80
CA LYS A 62 -8.92 28.13 -9.86
C LYS A 62 -8.27 26.93 -9.16
N PRO A 63 -6.95 26.72 -9.30
CA PRO A 63 -6.27 25.60 -8.66
C PRO A 63 -5.96 25.88 -7.19
N ILE A 64 -6.12 24.86 -6.35
CA ILE A 64 -5.74 24.79 -4.95
C ILE A 64 -4.79 23.61 -4.81
N CYS A 65 -3.54 23.89 -4.44
CA CYS A 65 -2.48 22.90 -4.24
C CYS A 65 -2.37 22.52 -2.75
N GLU A 66 -1.63 21.47 -2.45
CA GLU A 66 -1.40 20.90 -1.11
C GLU A 66 -2.66 20.31 -0.46
N SER A 67 -2.64 18.99 -0.21
CA SER A 67 -3.82 18.25 0.28
C SER A 67 -4.45 18.82 1.55
N LEU A 68 -3.67 19.26 2.55
CA LEU A 68 -4.22 19.84 3.78
C LEU A 68 -4.82 21.23 3.58
N ILE A 69 -4.32 22.00 2.61
CA ILE A 69 -4.90 23.28 2.22
C ILE A 69 -6.22 23.03 1.47
N GLN A 70 -6.27 22.02 0.59
CA GLN A 70 -7.50 21.62 -0.10
C GLN A 70 -8.59 21.19 0.88
N VAL A 71 -8.28 20.38 1.90
CA VAL A 71 -9.26 19.98 2.93
C VAL A 71 -9.81 21.20 3.68
N GLN A 72 -8.96 22.17 4.02
CA GLN A 72 -9.41 23.41 4.68
C GLN A 72 -10.29 24.24 3.76
N TYR A 73 -9.88 24.40 2.50
CA TYR A 73 -10.66 25.10 1.48
C TYR A 73 -12.04 24.47 1.29
N ILE A 74 -12.11 23.14 1.17
CA ILE A 74 -13.36 22.38 1.06
C ILE A 74 -14.24 22.61 2.30
N ASN A 75 -13.65 22.63 3.49
CA ASN A 75 -14.39 22.89 4.72
C ASN A 75 -15.00 24.31 4.77
N GLU A 76 -14.27 25.30 4.27
CA GLU A 76 -14.66 26.72 4.31
C GLU A 76 -15.66 27.10 3.20
N VAL A 77 -15.49 26.57 1.99
CA VAL A 77 -16.40 26.85 0.87
C VAL A 77 -17.77 26.23 1.11
N TRP A 78 -17.82 24.91 1.37
CA TRP A 78 -19.06 24.18 1.63
C TRP A 78 -19.36 24.08 3.13
N HIS A 79 -19.43 25.26 3.77
CA HIS A 79 -19.64 25.44 5.21
C HIS A 79 -21.08 25.15 5.68
N ASP A 80 -22.03 25.05 4.75
CA ASP A 80 -23.42 24.66 4.97
C ASP A 80 -23.59 23.16 5.31
N LYS A 81 -22.53 22.37 5.10
CA LYS A 81 -22.49 20.92 5.38
C LYS A 81 -21.67 20.61 6.63
N ALA A 82 -21.79 19.38 7.14
CA ALA A 82 -21.09 18.92 8.34
C ALA A 82 -19.61 19.36 8.35
N PRO A 83 -19.12 19.97 9.44
CA PRO A 83 -17.78 20.54 9.47
C PRO A 83 -16.72 19.45 9.57
N LEU A 84 -15.63 19.59 8.79
CA LEU A 84 -14.45 18.74 8.88
C LEU A 84 -13.50 19.19 10.01
N LEU A 85 -13.62 20.43 10.44
CA LEU A 85 -12.79 21.03 11.47
C LEU A 85 -13.65 21.64 12.59
N PRO A 86 -13.18 21.58 13.86
CA PRO A 86 -13.86 22.25 14.96
C PRO A 86 -14.03 23.75 14.71
N SER A 87 -15.12 24.34 15.23
CA SER A 87 -15.35 25.79 15.16
C SER A 87 -14.48 26.56 16.16
N ASP A 88 -14.23 25.98 17.34
CA ASP A 88 -13.39 26.57 18.39
C ASP A 88 -11.94 26.79 17.89
N PRO A 89 -11.35 27.98 18.08
CA PRO A 89 -10.01 28.28 17.58
C PRO A 89 -8.90 27.38 18.12
N TYR A 90 -8.97 27.01 19.40
CA TYR A 90 -7.94 26.18 20.02
C TYR A 90 -8.02 24.74 19.49
N GLN A 91 -9.22 24.15 19.48
CA GLN A 91 -9.43 22.81 18.93
C GLN A 91 -9.09 22.74 17.43
N LYS A 92 -9.41 23.79 16.67
CA LYS A 92 -9.03 23.89 15.25
C LYS A 92 -7.51 23.94 15.07
N ALA A 93 -6.79 24.68 15.92
CA ALA A 93 -5.33 24.70 15.92
C ALA A 93 -4.74 23.34 16.28
N THR A 94 -5.31 22.65 17.29
CA THR A 94 -4.91 21.29 17.66
C THR A 94 -5.12 20.30 16.51
N ALA A 95 -6.26 20.35 15.83
CA ALA A 95 -6.53 19.50 14.67
C ALA A 95 -5.53 19.75 13.52
N ARG A 96 -5.22 21.03 13.24
CA ARG A 96 -4.22 21.40 12.23
C ARG A 96 -2.82 20.90 12.59
N PHE A 97 -2.42 21.01 13.87
CA PHE A 97 -1.14 20.50 14.34
C PHE A 97 -1.02 18.99 14.10
N TRP A 98 -2.03 18.20 14.49
CA TRP A 98 -1.98 16.75 14.28
C TRP A 98 -2.03 16.35 12.81
N ALA A 99 -2.73 17.10 11.96
CA ALA A 99 -2.75 16.86 10.52
C ALA A 99 -1.39 17.13 9.86
N ASP A 100 -0.67 18.16 10.33
CA ASP A 100 0.69 18.51 9.89
C ASP A 100 1.74 17.54 10.44
N TYR A 101 1.56 17.07 11.68
CA TYR A 101 2.45 16.12 12.36
C TYR A 101 2.57 14.78 11.64
N VAL A 102 1.58 14.38 10.84
CA VAL A 102 1.65 13.15 10.03
C VAL A 102 2.68 13.33 8.90
N ASP A 103 3.97 13.14 9.21
CA ASP A 103 5.07 13.19 8.25
C ASP A 103 5.17 11.87 7.46
N LYS A 104 5.41 11.98 6.15
CA LYS A 104 5.74 10.84 5.29
C LYS A 104 6.98 10.08 5.79
N LYS A 105 7.91 10.72 6.49
CA LYS A 105 9.08 10.04 7.07
C LYS A 105 8.72 9.01 8.14
N ASP A 106 7.67 9.29 8.91
CA ASP A 106 7.26 8.43 10.03
C ASP A 106 6.31 7.31 9.60
N PHE A 107 5.68 7.45 8.42
CA PHE A 107 4.67 6.51 7.90
C PHE A 107 4.95 6.04 6.46
N GLY A 108 6.15 6.32 5.94
CA GLY A 108 6.59 5.86 4.63
C GLY A 108 7.03 4.40 4.67
N LEU A 109 7.02 3.73 3.51
CA LEU A 109 7.69 2.44 3.39
C LEU A 109 9.19 2.64 3.62
N VAL A 110 9.76 1.89 4.57
CA VAL A 110 11.20 1.85 4.79
C VAL A 110 11.85 1.14 3.60
N PRO A 111 12.90 1.72 2.97
CA PRO A 111 13.63 1.02 1.92
C PRO A 111 14.18 -0.31 2.44
N ILE A 112 13.83 -1.42 1.79
CA ILE A 112 14.33 -2.75 2.11
C ILE A 112 15.37 -3.12 1.05
N LYS A 113 16.51 -3.66 1.47
CA LYS A 113 17.53 -4.16 0.55
C LYS A 113 17.02 -5.44 -0.11
N VAL A 114 17.08 -5.50 -1.43
CA VAL A 114 16.62 -6.64 -2.22
C VAL A 114 17.74 -7.15 -3.12
N ALA A 115 17.89 -8.46 -3.21
CA ALA A 115 18.82 -9.10 -4.13
C ALA A 115 18.26 -10.43 -4.66
N THR A 116 18.94 -11.00 -5.65
CA THR A 116 18.54 -12.28 -6.25
C THR A 116 19.61 -13.34 -6.02
N TRP A 117 19.17 -14.55 -5.68
CA TRP A 117 20.02 -15.73 -5.58
C TRP A 117 19.34 -16.88 -6.32
N GLY A 118 19.78 -17.14 -7.55
CA GLY A 118 19.08 -18.08 -8.43
C GLY A 118 17.63 -17.65 -8.68
N PRO A 119 16.63 -18.51 -8.43
CA PRO A 119 15.22 -18.15 -8.61
C PRO A 119 14.62 -17.39 -7.40
N PHE A 120 15.39 -17.18 -6.33
CA PHE A 120 14.92 -16.56 -5.10
C PHE A 120 15.16 -15.04 -5.11
N VAL A 121 14.23 -14.32 -4.50
CA VAL A 121 14.39 -12.91 -4.12
C VAL A 121 14.63 -12.88 -2.62
N LEU A 122 15.78 -12.37 -2.21
CA LEU A 122 16.14 -12.20 -0.81
C LEU A 122 15.78 -10.77 -0.38
N LEU A 123 15.21 -10.64 0.81
CA LEU A 123 14.95 -9.37 1.46
C LEU A 123 15.85 -9.27 2.69
N ASN A 124 16.65 -8.22 2.78
CA ASN A 124 17.46 -7.95 3.97
C ASN A 124 16.81 -6.80 4.76
N MET A 125 16.36 -7.13 5.97
CA MET A 125 15.63 -6.26 6.89
C MET A 125 16.56 -5.52 7.87
N ASP A 126 17.88 -5.74 7.79
CA ASP A 126 18.84 -5.09 8.67
C ASP A 126 19.03 -3.62 8.25
N ASN A 127 18.74 -2.73 9.19
CA ASN A 127 18.86 -1.28 9.02
C ASN A 127 20.31 -0.77 9.14
N GLU A 128 21.29 -1.64 9.39
CA GLU A 128 22.69 -1.24 9.48
C GLU A 128 23.26 -0.93 8.09
N ILE A 129 23.81 0.28 7.97
CA ILE A 129 24.46 0.80 6.77
C ILE A 129 25.79 0.05 6.59
N LEU A 130 25.75 -1.15 6.00
CA LEU A 130 26.92 -1.64 5.30
C LEU A 130 27.05 -0.84 4.00
N GLN A 131 28.02 0.10 4.00
CA GLN A 131 28.49 0.88 2.85
C GLN A 131 29.17 -0.02 1.78
N LYS A 132 28.47 -1.03 1.27
CA LYS A 132 28.93 -1.78 0.12
C LYS A 132 27.88 -1.68 -0.97
N ASP A 133 28.00 -0.62 -1.76
CA ASP A 133 27.24 -0.39 -2.99
C ASP A 133 27.52 -1.43 -4.10
N ASN A 134 28.37 -2.43 -3.83
CA ASN A 134 28.64 -3.55 -4.73
C ASN A 134 28.54 -4.86 -3.93
N ILE A 135 27.31 -5.32 -3.71
CA ILE A 135 27.07 -6.71 -3.32
C ILE A 135 27.31 -7.54 -4.58
N ASP A 136 28.41 -8.28 -4.59
CA ASP A 136 28.71 -9.24 -5.65
C ASP A 136 27.59 -10.30 -5.67
N THR A 137 26.81 -10.30 -6.74
CA THR A 137 25.69 -11.24 -6.95
C THR A 137 26.10 -12.71 -6.81
N GLY A 138 27.39 -13.04 -6.94
CA GLY A 138 27.90 -14.40 -6.76
C GLY A 138 27.81 -14.93 -5.32
N ASN A 139 27.87 -14.05 -4.31
CA ASN A 139 27.96 -14.44 -2.90
C ASN A 139 26.84 -13.87 -2.01
N VAL A 140 25.79 -13.32 -2.59
CA VAL A 140 24.72 -12.67 -1.81
C VAL A 140 24.03 -13.60 -0.82
N ALA A 141 23.89 -14.89 -1.14
CA ALA A 141 23.30 -15.85 -0.20
C ALA A 141 24.20 -16.14 0.99
N SER A 142 25.51 -16.30 0.79
CA SER A 142 26.42 -16.51 1.91
C SER A 142 26.58 -15.24 2.75
N GLU A 143 26.55 -14.06 2.12
CA GLU A 143 26.58 -12.78 2.82
C GLU A 143 25.31 -12.52 3.64
N TRP A 144 24.12 -12.82 3.10
CA TRP A 144 22.84 -12.47 3.74
C TRP A 144 22.26 -13.60 4.60
N LEU A 145 22.47 -14.87 4.23
CA LEU A 145 21.94 -16.04 4.95
C LEU A 145 22.99 -16.72 5.83
N GLY A 146 24.27 -16.34 5.70
CA GLY A 146 25.37 -16.95 6.45
C GLY A 146 25.48 -18.45 6.20
N SER A 147 25.73 -19.22 7.26
CA SER A 147 25.80 -20.69 7.22
C SER A 147 24.49 -21.36 6.78
N SER A 148 23.36 -20.66 6.82
CA SER A 148 22.09 -21.19 6.33
C SER A 148 22.11 -21.39 4.81
N SER A 149 22.91 -20.62 4.06
CA SER A 149 23.05 -20.78 2.60
C SER A 149 23.60 -22.16 2.21
N GLU A 150 24.56 -22.68 2.97
CA GLU A 150 25.12 -24.02 2.78
C GLU A 150 24.09 -25.10 3.13
N LEU A 151 23.35 -24.92 4.23
CA LEU A 151 22.27 -25.83 4.61
C LEU A 151 21.17 -25.90 3.54
N PHE A 152 20.75 -24.77 2.99
CA PHE A 152 19.77 -24.75 1.90
C PHE A 152 20.31 -25.45 0.66
N SER A 153 21.56 -25.17 0.27
CA SER A 153 22.19 -25.79 -0.88
C SER A 153 22.33 -27.31 -0.73
N LEU A 154 22.71 -27.80 0.46
CA LEU A 154 22.77 -29.23 0.78
C LEU A 154 21.42 -29.94 0.66
N ASN A 155 20.32 -29.20 0.84
CA ASN A 155 18.95 -29.71 0.71
C ASN A 155 18.34 -29.41 -0.69
N GLY A 156 19.17 -29.06 -1.68
CA GLY A 156 18.73 -28.84 -3.06
C GLY A 156 18.03 -27.50 -3.31
N VAL A 157 18.18 -26.54 -2.38
CA VAL A 157 17.66 -25.18 -2.50
C VAL A 157 18.83 -24.24 -2.78
N ASP A 158 19.16 -24.07 -4.06
CA ASP A 158 20.28 -23.23 -4.51
C ASP A 158 20.00 -22.55 -5.86
N THR A 159 21.06 -21.99 -6.47
CA THR A 159 20.97 -21.30 -7.76
C THR A 159 20.71 -22.19 -8.97
N THR A 160 20.85 -23.51 -8.81
CA THR A 160 20.62 -24.48 -9.89
C THR A 160 19.14 -24.79 -10.10
N LEU A 161 18.27 -24.39 -9.17
CA LEU A 161 16.84 -24.56 -9.29
C LEU A 161 16.31 -23.78 -10.51
N THR A 162 15.63 -24.51 -11.39
CA THR A 162 15.01 -23.94 -12.58
C THR A 162 13.51 -23.83 -12.39
N TYR A 163 12.94 -22.78 -12.96
CA TYR A 163 11.50 -22.62 -13.02
C TYR A 163 10.91 -23.67 -13.96
N VAL A 164 9.93 -24.43 -13.47
CA VAL A 164 9.23 -25.46 -14.27
C VAL A 164 7.96 -24.87 -14.89
N CYS A 165 7.01 -24.44 -14.06
CA CYS A 165 5.77 -23.81 -14.51
C CYS A 165 5.11 -23.01 -13.39
N ARG A 166 4.17 -22.15 -13.79
CA ARG A 166 3.22 -21.46 -12.92
C ARG A 166 1.84 -21.81 -13.44
N CYS A 167 1.01 -22.35 -12.57
CA CYS A 167 -0.40 -22.54 -12.85
C CYS A 167 -1.15 -21.37 -12.21
N GLU A 168 -1.80 -20.55 -13.04
CA GLU A 168 -2.67 -19.47 -12.60
C GLU A 168 -4.11 -19.88 -12.83
N TYR A 169 -4.94 -19.69 -11.79
CA TYR A 169 -6.37 -20.00 -11.85
C TYR A 169 -7.14 -18.71 -11.58
N ILE A 170 -8.09 -18.38 -12.45
CA ILE A 170 -9.07 -17.33 -12.17
C ILE A 170 -10.18 -17.98 -11.37
N ILE A 171 -10.38 -17.50 -10.14
CA ILE A 171 -11.43 -17.99 -9.26
C ILE A 171 -12.43 -16.85 -9.06
N GLU A 172 -13.59 -16.96 -9.72
CA GLU A 172 -14.70 -16.00 -9.56
C GLU A 172 -15.41 -16.23 -8.23
N CYS A 173 -14.82 -15.69 -7.16
CA CYS A 173 -15.35 -15.85 -5.82
C CYS A 173 -15.16 -14.57 -5.01
N ASN A 174 -15.90 -14.49 -3.91
CA ASN A 174 -15.63 -13.47 -2.92
C ASN A 174 -14.25 -13.76 -2.28
N TRP A 175 -13.30 -12.84 -2.44
CA TRP A 175 -11.91 -12.99 -1.98
C TRP A 175 -11.81 -13.38 -0.50
N LYS A 176 -12.66 -12.81 0.36
CA LYS A 176 -12.70 -13.15 1.79
C LYS A 176 -13.08 -14.61 2.01
N VAL A 177 -14.09 -15.11 1.28
CA VAL A 177 -14.55 -16.50 1.35
C VAL A 177 -13.49 -17.48 0.86
N PHE A 178 -12.68 -17.10 -0.13
CA PHE A 178 -11.59 -17.93 -0.64
C PHE A 178 -10.45 -18.06 0.36
N CYS A 179 -9.95 -16.94 0.90
CA CYS A 179 -8.87 -16.96 1.90
C CYS A 179 -9.25 -17.78 3.13
N ASP A 180 -10.48 -17.64 3.62
CA ASP A 180 -10.91 -18.33 4.85
C ASP A 180 -11.15 -19.84 4.66
N ASN A 181 -11.51 -20.28 3.44
CA ASN A 181 -11.65 -21.72 3.14
C ASN A 181 -10.33 -22.39 2.78
N TYR A 182 -9.41 -21.67 2.10
CA TYR A 182 -8.10 -22.23 1.72
C TYR A 182 -7.12 -22.31 2.90
N LEU A 183 -7.17 -21.35 3.82
CA LEU A 183 -6.28 -21.27 4.99
C LEU A 183 -6.82 -22.00 6.24
N ASP A 184 -7.79 -22.91 6.06
CA ASP A 184 -8.39 -23.73 7.12
C ASP A 184 -8.90 -22.91 8.34
N GLY A 185 -9.51 -21.75 8.08
CA GLY A 185 -10.12 -20.87 9.10
C GLY A 185 -11.65 -20.82 9.01
N GLY A 186 -12.25 -21.81 8.34
CA GLY A 186 -13.56 -21.71 7.71
C GLY A 186 -14.69 -21.22 8.62
N TYR A 187 -15.34 -20.13 8.22
CA TYR A 187 -16.61 -19.66 8.79
C TYR A 187 -17.69 -20.73 8.86
N HIS A 188 -17.60 -21.80 8.07
CA HIS A 188 -18.55 -22.91 8.08
C HIS A 188 -18.30 -23.90 9.23
N VAL A 189 -17.10 -23.95 9.81
CA VAL A 189 -16.72 -24.92 10.86
C VAL A 189 -17.61 -24.83 12.09
N PRO A 190 -17.95 -23.62 12.63
CA PRO A 190 -18.90 -23.50 13.74
C PRO A 190 -20.31 -24.00 13.44
N PHE A 191 -20.72 -24.00 12.17
CA PHE A 191 -22.09 -24.35 11.76
C PHE A 191 -22.22 -25.81 11.30
N ALA A 192 -21.23 -26.32 10.55
CA ALA A 192 -21.23 -27.67 9.98
C ALA A 192 -20.52 -28.72 10.87
N HIS A 193 -19.53 -28.30 11.66
CA HIS A 193 -18.69 -29.17 12.48
C HIS A 193 -18.68 -28.73 13.95
N LYS A 194 -19.86 -28.67 14.58
CA LYS A 194 -20.06 -28.16 15.94
C LYS A 194 -19.13 -28.77 17.00
N GLY A 195 -18.82 -30.07 16.89
CA GLY A 195 -17.91 -30.75 17.82
C GLY A 195 -16.44 -30.38 17.64
N LEU A 196 -16.02 -30.02 16.43
CA LEU A 196 -14.66 -29.52 16.17
C LEU A 196 -14.52 -28.07 16.66
N ALA A 197 -15.54 -27.25 16.40
CA ALA A 197 -15.59 -25.85 16.81
C ALA A 197 -15.64 -25.66 18.34
N SER A 198 -16.25 -26.59 19.09
CA SER A 198 -16.32 -26.49 20.55
C SER A 198 -14.96 -26.56 21.27
N GLY A 199 -13.90 -27.01 20.59
CA GLY A 199 -12.53 -27.00 21.10
C GLY A 199 -11.73 -25.75 20.73
N LEU A 200 -12.26 -24.87 19.88
CA LEU A 200 -11.55 -23.70 19.35
C LEU A 200 -12.09 -22.42 19.99
N SER A 201 -11.22 -21.66 20.66
CA SER A 201 -11.53 -20.33 21.17
C SER A 201 -11.18 -19.28 20.12
N LEU A 202 -12.06 -19.07 19.13
CA LEU A 202 -11.81 -18.18 17.99
C LEU A 202 -11.40 -16.75 18.42
N ASP A 203 -11.96 -16.25 19.52
CA ASP A 203 -11.66 -14.93 20.06
C ASP A 203 -10.23 -14.79 20.63
N SER A 204 -9.52 -15.91 20.80
CA SER A 204 -8.14 -15.94 21.27
C SER A 204 -7.10 -15.97 20.15
N TYR A 205 -7.52 -16.09 18.88
CA TYR A 205 -6.61 -16.09 17.74
C TYR A 205 -6.29 -14.67 17.27
N THR A 206 -5.01 -14.40 17.08
CA THR A 206 -4.51 -13.17 16.46
C THR A 206 -4.09 -13.48 15.03
N CYS A 207 -4.76 -12.87 14.04
CA CYS A 207 -4.47 -13.11 12.62
C CYS A 207 -3.37 -12.15 12.14
N PHE A 208 -2.34 -12.71 11.49
CA PHE A 208 -1.30 -11.95 10.81
C PHE A 208 -1.33 -12.31 9.31
N TYR A 209 -1.50 -11.32 8.44
CA TYR A 209 -1.55 -11.53 7.00
C TYR A 209 -0.12 -11.59 6.43
N PHE A 210 0.21 -12.70 5.76
CA PHE A 210 1.44 -12.82 4.97
C PHE A 210 1.07 -13.22 3.54
N TYR A 211 1.60 -12.50 2.56
CA TYR A 211 1.45 -12.85 1.15
C TYR A 211 2.45 -13.95 0.80
N VAL A 212 1.97 -15.17 0.53
CA VAL A 212 2.82 -16.30 0.15
C VAL A 212 2.55 -16.66 -1.32
N SER A 213 3.61 -16.70 -2.12
CA SER A 213 3.61 -17.25 -3.47
C SER A 213 4.22 -18.65 -3.43
N PHE A 214 3.48 -19.66 -3.88
CA PHE A 214 4.02 -21.01 -4.04
C PHE A 214 4.68 -21.13 -5.41
N ARG A 215 5.95 -21.53 -5.43
CA ARG A 215 6.69 -21.89 -6.65
C ARG A 215 7.18 -23.33 -6.51
N LEU A 216 6.85 -24.18 -7.49
CA LEU A 216 7.34 -25.56 -7.58
C LEU A 216 8.72 -25.55 -8.24
N TYR A 217 9.70 -26.09 -7.54
CA TYR A 217 11.05 -26.31 -8.04
C TYR A 217 11.33 -27.81 -8.09
N LYS A 218 12.03 -28.26 -9.13
CA LYS A 218 12.49 -29.65 -9.28
C LYS A 218 14.02 -29.66 -9.30
N VAL A 219 14.62 -30.55 -8.52
CA VAL A 219 16.07 -30.85 -8.59
C VAL A 219 16.30 -31.74 -9.81
N ASN A 220 17.27 -31.39 -10.66
CA ASN A 220 17.67 -32.27 -11.76
C ASN A 220 18.41 -33.48 -11.17
N ASP A 221 17.90 -34.67 -11.45
CA ASP A 221 18.64 -35.92 -11.22
C ASP A 221 19.91 -35.89 -12.07
N ARG A 222 21.07 -36.15 -11.44
CA ARG A 222 22.34 -36.39 -12.14
C ARG A 222 22.31 -37.70 -12.92
#